data_AF-A0AAN6TZN2-F1
#
_entry.id   AF-A0AAN6TZN2-F1
#
_cell.length_a   1.000
_cell.length_b   1.000
_cell.length_c   1.000
_cell.angle_alpha   90.00
_cell.angle_beta   90.00
_cell.angle_gamma   90.00
#
_symmetry.space_group_name_H-M   'P 1'
#
loop_
_entity.id
_entity.type
_entity.pdbx_description
1 polymer ?
#
loop_
_entity_poly.entity_id
_entity_poly.type
_entity_poly.pdbx_seq_one_letter_code
_entity_poly.pdbx_strand_id
1 'polypeptide(L)'
;MASQDHLASLCKVVLNNLEYQHDWTQLQQHTRAGLSRPLLYGLPPKRLYVHPDEQIDIIKAEKDRGERIPQEPEVEWVLPVHLSEKWSPAQFAAVFDGIEAIPPGGAEQEASEGEEREEQWRLWRGPKRGKRILLATVQDDSTVTYYWIFDGLVKPRQN
;
A
#
# COMPACT_ATOMS: atom_id res chain seq x y z
N MET A 1 15.92 -17.83 -6.68
CA MET A 1 14.57 -17.73 -6.11
C MET A 1 14.66 -18.20 -4.66
N ALA A 2 14.08 -17.48 -3.71
CA ALA A 2 14.09 -17.89 -2.30
C ALA A 2 13.24 -19.16 -2.11
N SER A 3 13.54 -19.98 -1.09
CA SER A 3 12.73 -21.16 -0.77
C SER A 3 11.35 -20.76 -0.28
N GLN A 4 10.34 -21.61 -0.48
CA GLN A 4 8.97 -21.35 -0.01
C GLN A 4 8.92 -21.15 1.52
N ASP A 5 9.72 -21.92 2.27
CA ASP A 5 9.82 -21.80 3.73
C ASP A 5 10.38 -20.45 4.18
N HIS A 6 11.36 -19.91 3.43
CA HIS A 6 11.91 -18.58 3.71
C HIS A 6 10.87 -17.50 3.48
N LEU A 7 10.14 -17.56 2.37
CA LEU A 7 9.07 -16.61 2.06
C LEU A 7 7.94 -16.66 3.09
N ALA A 8 7.54 -17.85 3.53
CA ALA A 8 6.52 -18.02 4.58
C ALA A 8 6.99 -17.44 5.93
N SER A 9 8.24 -17.67 6.30
CA SER A 9 8.83 -17.12 7.52
C SER A 9 8.89 -15.60 7.47
N LEU A 10 9.28 -15.04 6.33
CA LEU A 10 9.35 -13.61 6.11
C LEU A 10 7.97 -12.94 6.19
N CYS A 11 6.95 -13.53 5.55
CA CYS A 11 5.56 -13.09 5.68
C CYS A 11 5.11 -13.07 7.14
N LYS A 12 5.44 -14.11 7.91
CA LYS A 12 5.07 -14.20 9.33
C LYS A 12 5.73 -13.10 10.18
N VAL A 13 7.01 -12.80 9.95
CA VAL A 13 7.72 -11.72 10.64
C VAL A 13 7.03 -10.38 10.37
N VAL A 14 6.76 -10.07 9.11
CA VAL A 14 6.12 -8.81 8.72
C VAL A 14 4.68 -8.74 9.25
N LEU A 15 3.89 -9.81 9.17
CA LEU A 15 2.53 -9.86 9.74
C LEU A 15 2.52 -9.53 11.23
N ASN A 16 3.37 -10.21 12.01
CA ASN A 16 3.47 -9.96 13.45
C ASN A 16 3.91 -8.52 13.75
N ASN A 17 4.83 -7.98 12.94
CA ASN A 17 5.29 -6.61 13.12
C ASN A 17 4.17 -5.60 12.83
N LEU A 18 3.44 -5.77 11.74
CA LEU A 18 2.30 -4.93 11.38
C LEU A 18 1.20 -4.98 12.45
N GLU A 19 0.84 -6.17 12.93
CA GLU A 19 -0.22 -6.37 13.92
C GLU A 19 0.17 -5.78 15.28
N TYR A 20 1.34 -6.17 15.81
CA TYR A 20 1.67 -5.92 17.22
C TYR A 20 2.53 -4.68 17.47
N GLN A 21 3.18 -4.13 16.45
CA GLN A 21 3.98 -2.90 16.59
C GLN A 21 3.41 -1.69 15.87
N HIS A 22 2.53 -1.92 14.89
CA HIS A 22 1.93 -0.85 14.08
C HIS A 22 0.40 -0.82 14.15
N ASP A 23 -0.23 -1.70 14.94
CA ASP A 23 -1.67 -1.78 15.16
C ASP A 23 -2.49 -1.92 13.87
N TRP A 24 -1.95 -2.62 12.87
CA TRP A 24 -2.70 -2.92 11.65
C TRP A 24 -3.76 -3.98 11.94
N THR A 25 -4.90 -3.84 11.29
CA THR A 25 -6.02 -4.76 11.37
C THR A 25 -6.33 -5.37 9.99
N GLN A 26 -7.24 -6.34 9.92
CA GLN A 26 -7.64 -6.99 8.66
C GLN A 26 -6.45 -7.57 7.85
N LEU A 27 -5.38 -7.96 8.55
CA LEU A 27 -4.17 -8.48 7.93
C LEU A 27 -4.43 -9.85 7.29
N GLN A 28 -4.11 -9.99 6.01
CA GLN A 28 -4.25 -11.23 5.26
C GLN A 28 -3.07 -11.44 4.31
N GLN A 29 -2.71 -12.69 4.11
CA GLN A 29 -1.73 -13.07 3.09
C GLN A 29 -2.43 -13.29 1.74
N HIS A 30 -1.95 -12.61 0.72
CA HIS A 30 -2.41 -12.74 -0.65
C HIS A 30 -1.46 -13.62 -1.46
N THR A 31 -1.95 -14.81 -1.83
CA THR A 31 -1.24 -15.74 -2.71
C THR A 31 -2.18 -16.12 -3.85
N ARG A 32 -1.73 -15.94 -5.09
CA ARG A 32 -2.48 -16.28 -6.31
C ARG A 32 -1.57 -16.93 -7.34
N ALA A 33 -2.16 -17.78 -8.19
CA ALA A 33 -1.49 -18.27 -9.38
C ALA A 33 -1.14 -17.07 -10.29
N GLY A 34 0.16 -16.89 -10.60
CA GLY A 34 0.67 -15.77 -11.40
C GLY A 34 1.44 -14.72 -10.60
N LEU A 35 1.33 -14.70 -9.27
CA LEU A 35 2.22 -13.87 -8.45
C LEU A 35 3.60 -14.52 -8.31
N SER A 36 4.65 -13.73 -8.47
CA SER A 36 6.04 -14.17 -8.33
C SER A 36 6.41 -14.52 -6.89
N ARG A 37 5.69 -13.97 -5.91
CA ARG A 37 5.81 -14.25 -4.47
C ARG A 37 4.54 -13.86 -3.69
N PRO A 38 4.37 -14.33 -2.45
CA PRO A 38 3.26 -13.90 -1.60
C PRO A 38 3.36 -12.40 -1.26
N LEU A 39 2.21 -11.74 -1.24
CA LEU A 39 2.02 -10.39 -0.72
C LEU A 39 1.18 -10.44 0.55
N LEU A 40 1.16 -9.34 1.30
CA LEU A 40 0.24 -9.13 2.40
C LEU A 40 -0.63 -7.92 2.10
N TYR A 41 -1.77 -7.82 2.77
CA TYR A 41 -2.50 -6.56 2.86
C TYR A 41 -3.17 -6.43 4.22
N GLY A 42 -3.52 -5.21 4.60
CA GLY A 42 -4.27 -4.91 5.81
C GLY A 42 -4.58 -3.43 5.93
N LEU A 43 -5.32 -3.09 6.99
CA LEU A 43 -5.78 -1.75 7.28
C LEU A 43 -4.90 -1.12 8.37
N PRO A 44 -4.12 -0.07 8.06
CA PRO A 44 -3.34 0.66 9.05
C PRO A 44 -4.25 1.47 9.99
N PRO A 45 -3.76 1.88 11.19
CA PRO A 45 -4.55 2.67 12.14
C PRO A 45 -4.84 4.10 11.67
N LYS A 46 -4.10 4.59 10.66
CA LYS A 46 -4.25 5.91 10.05
C LYS A 46 -3.87 5.85 8.57
N ARG A 47 -4.37 6.80 7.80
CA ARG A 47 -3.95 6.98 6.40
C ARG A 47 -2.44 7.19 6.30
N LEU A 48 -1.76 6.33 5.55
CA LEU A 48 -0.29 6.28 5.48
C LEU A 48 0.32 7.12 4.36
N TYR A 49 -0.43 7.36 3.29
CA TYR A 49 0.01 8.15 2.16
C TYR A 49 -1.13 9.00 1.62
N VAL A 50 -0.83 10.25 1.32
CA VAL A 50 -1.70 11.19 0.62
C VAL A 50 -0.90 11.68 -0.58
N HIS A 51 -1.45 11.56 -1.78
CA HIS A 51 -0.74 12.02 -2.97
C HIS A 51 -0.55 13.54 -2.89
N PRO A 52 0.60 14.11 -3.31
CA PRO A 52 0.83 15.56 -3.21
C PRO A 52 -0.24 16.40 -3.91
N ASP A 53 -0.72 15.96 -5.07
CA ASP A 53 -1.81 16.64 -5.77
C ASP A 53 -3.16 16.48 -5.06
N GLU A 54 -3.40 15.32 -4.43
CA GLU A 54 -4.57 15.13 -3.56
C GLU A 54 -4.53 16.09 -2.39
N GLN A 55 -3.37 16.28 -1.76
CA GLN A 55 -3.22 17.19 -0.64
C GLN A 55 -3.54 18.64 -1.05
N ILE A 56 -3.13 19.07 -2.25
CA ILE A 56 -3.46 20.39 -2.78
C ILE A 56 -4.97 20.52 -2.99
N ASP A 57 -5.60 19.49 -3.57
CA ASP A 57 -7.03 19.49 -3.85
C ASP A 57 -7.87 19.45 -2.56
N ILE A 58 -7.43 18.69 -1.55
CA ILE A 58 -8.01 18.67 -0.20
C ILE A 58 -7.92 20.07 0.40
N ILE A 59 -6.74 20.69 0.43
CA ILE A 59 -6.55 22.03 1.03
C ILE A 59 -7.44 23.08 0.37
N LYS A 60 -7.65 23.01 -0.95
CA LYS A 60 -8.56 23.91 -1.67
C LYS A 60 -10.01 23.65 -1.25
N ALA A 61 -10.44 22.39 -1.26
CA ALA A 61 -11.81 22.03 -0.89
C ALA A 61 -12.15 22.33 0.58
N GLU A 62 -11.20 22.15 1.52
CA GLU A 62 -11.37 22.52 2.93
C GLU A 62 -11.53 24.04 3.10
N LYS A 63 -10.81 24.85 2.32
CA LYS A 63 -10.97 26.31 2.34
C LYS A 63 -12.32 26.75 1.80
N ASP A 64 -12.79 26.11 0.73
CA ASP A 64 -14.06 26.46 0.09
C ASP A 64 -15.28 26.03 0.93
N ARG A 65 -15.18 24.87 1.60
CA ARG A 65 -16.25 24.33 2.46
C ARG A 65 -16.20 24.86 3.90
N GLY A 66 -15.04 25.29 4.37
CA GLY A 66 -14.82 25.66 5.78
C GLY A 66 -14.79 24.47 6.75
N GLU A 67 -14.71 23.25 6.23
CA GLU A 67 -14.72 22.00 6.99
C GLU A 67 -13.51 21.13 6.64
N ARG A 68 -13.09 20.26 7.56
CA ARG A 68 -11.99 19.31 7.35
C ARG A 68 -12.46 18.11 6.54
N ILE A 69 -11.68 17.70 5.55
CA ILE A 69 -11.97 16.48 4.76
C ILE A 69 -11.38 15.26 5.49
N PRO A 70 -12.21 14.25 5.83
CA PRO A 70 -11.74 13.04 6.49
C PRO A 70 -10.62 12.32 5.72
N GLN A 71 -9.61 11.88 6.47
CA GLN A 71 -8.46 11.11 5.99
C GLN A 71 -8.56 9.68 6.53
N GLU A 72 -9.55 8.95 6.04
CA GLU A 72 -9.81 7.58 6.49
C GLU A 72 -8.67 6.64 6.10
N PRO A 73 -8.34 5.64 6.94
CA PRO A 73 -7.35 4.63 6.58
C PRO A 73 -7.81 3.81 5.37
N GLU A 74 -6.86 3.41 4.53
CA GLU A 74 -7.11 2.61 3.32
C GLU A 74 -6.40 1.27 3.47
N VAL A 75 -6.97 0.17 2.95
CA VAL A 75 -6.27 -1.12 2.92
C VAL A 75 -5.08 -1.04 1.97
N GLU A 76 -3.89 -1.40 2.45
CA GLU A 76 -2.64 -1.27 1.69
C GLU A 76 -1.98 -2.61 1.38
N TRP A 77 -1.38 -2.68 0.20
CA TRP A 77 -0.48 -3.78 -0.17
C TRP A 77 0.83 -3.66 0.59
N VAL A 78 1.33 -4.78 1.10
CA VAL A 78 2.64 -4.89 1.72
C VAL A 78 3.43 -6.00 1.03
N LEU A 79 4.67 -5.70 0.64
CA LEU A 79 5.61 -6.65 0.06
C LEU A 79 6.72 -6.95 1.07
N PRO A 80 6.73 -8.15 1.69
CA PRO A 80 7.84 -8.59 2.52
C PRO A 80 9.07 -8.86 1.66
N VAL A 81 10.22 -8.30 2.01
CA VAL A 81 11.53 -8.63 1.41
C VAL A 81 12.58 -8.75 2.51
N HIS A 82 13.57 -9.61 2.32
CA HIS A 82 14.75 -9.62 3.17
C HIS A 82 15.84 -8.69 2.59
N LEU A 83 16.60 -7.99 3.44
CA LEU A 83 17.61 -7.01 3.02
C LEU A 83 18.70 -7.62 2.11
N SER A 84 19.03 -8.90 2.31
CA SER A 84 20.03 -9.61 1.51
C SER A 84 19.52 -10.06 0.13
N GLU A 85 18.22 -9.91 -0.16
CA GLU A 85 17.67 -10.23 -1.48
C GLU A 85 18.14 -9.21 -2.53
N LYS A 86 18.58 -9.71 -3.69
CA LYS A 86 18.92 -8.85 -4.84
C LYS A 86 17.67 -8.63 -5.69
N TRP A 87 17.18 -7.39 -5.68
CA TRP A 87 16.03 -6.94 -6.45
C TRP A 87 16.44 -6.16 -7.69
N SER A 88 15.90 -6.54 -8.84
CA SER A 88 15.95 -5.80 -10.09
C SER A 88 14.64 -5.04 -10.32
N PRO A 89 14.66 -3.93 -11.08
CA PRO A 89 13.43 -3.22 -11.46
C PRO A 89 12.40 -4.13 -12.16
N ALA A 90 12.85 -5.08 -12.98
CA ALA A 90 11.97 -6.03 -13.65
C ALA A 90 11.23 -6.96 -12.68
N GLN A 91 11.85 -7.34 -11.56
CA GLN A 91 11.18 -8.14 -10.53
C GLN A 91 10.10 -7.33 -9.80
N PHE A 92 10.35 -6.05 -9.54
CA PHE A 92 9.32 -5.17 -8.99
C PHE A 92 8.17 -4.96 -9.97
N ALA A 93 8.46 -4.72 -11.25
CA ALA A 93 7.45 -4.60 -12.29
C ALA A 93 6.56 -5.86 -12.35
N ALA A 94 7.15 -7.06 -12.30
CA ALA A 94 6.39 -8.31 -12.28
C ALA A 94 5.48 -8.46 -11.04
N VAL A 95 5.82 -7.84 -9.90
CA VAL A 95 4.92 -7.79 -8.74
C VAL A 95 3.75 -6.85 -9.01
N PHE A 96 4.00 -5.66 -9.56
CA PHE A 96 2.97 -4.69 -9.93
C PHE A 96 2.01 -5.21 -11.01
N ASP A 97 2.53 -5.93 -12.00
CA ASP A 97 1.74 -6.56 -13.06
C ASP A 97 0.73 -7.58 -12.50
N GLY A 98 1.05 -8.22 -11.36
CA GLY A 98 0.23 -9.25 -10.74
C GLY A 98 -0.81 -8.74 -9.74
N ILE A 99 -0.90 -7.43 -9.48
CA ILE A 99 -1.84 -6.84 -8.52
C ILE A 99 -2.72 -5.76 -9.14
N GLU A 100 -3.85 -5.51 -8.47
CA GLU A 100 -4.70 -4.36 -8.71
C GLU A 100 -4.27 -3.16 -7.86
N ALA A 101 -4.77 -1.97 -8.18
CA ALA A 101 -4.48 -0.74 -7.42
C ALA A 101 -4.93 -0.84 -5.95
N ILE A 102 -6.01 -1.58 -5.68
CA ILE A 102 -6.53 -1.80 -4.33
C ILE A 102 -6.48 -3.28 -3.98
N PRO A 103 -6.08 -3.64 -2.74
CA PRO A 103 -6.20 -5.01 -2.25
C PRO A 103 -7.66 -5.49 -2.19
N PRO A 104 -7.91 -6.81 -2.25
CA PRO A 104 -9.25 -7.36 -2.16
C PRO A 104 -10.10 -6.81 -1.00
N GLY A 105 -9.53 -6.67 0.21
CA GLY A 105 -10.25 -6.13 1.36
C GLY A 105 -10.61 -4.64 1.26
N GLY A 106 -9.89 -3.86 0.44
CA GLY A 106 -10.22 -2.45 0.21
C GLY A 106 -11.27 -2.24 -0.88
N ALA A 107 -11.33 -3.13 -1.87
CA ALA A 107 -12.34 -3.05 -2.93
C ALA A 107 -13.77 -3.22 -2.37
N GLU A 108 -13.92 -4.02 -1.32
CA GLU A 108 -15.20 -4.19 -0.61
C GLU A 108 -15.62 -2.92 0.15
N GLN A 109 -14.67 -2.18 0.73
CA GLN A 109 -14.95 -0.90 1.41
C GLN A 109 -15.42 0.15 0.41
N GLU A 110 -14.74 0.30 -0.73
CA GLU A 110 -15.12 1.30 -1.72
C GLU A 110 -16.44 1.00 -2.42
N ALA A 111 -16.78 -0.28 -2.65
CA ALA A 111 -18.09 -0.64 -3.21
C ALA A 111 -19.26 -0.25 -2.31
N SER A 112 -19.02 -0.04 -1.01
CA SER A 112 -20.02 0.42 -0.05
C SER A 112 -20.15 1.94 0.02
N GLU A 113 -19.12 2.68 -0.41
CA GLU A 113 -19.13 4.14 -0.52
C GLU A 113 -19.73 4.58 -1.86
N GLY A 114 -21.05 4.78 -1.88
CA GLY A 114 -21.81 5.12 -3.08
C GLY A 114 -21.29 6.34 -3.87
N GLU A 115 -21.77 6.45 -5.12
CA GLU A 115 -21.43 7.49 -6.11
C GLU A 115 -21.91 8.90 -5.70
N GLU A 116 -21.30 9.49 -4.68
CA GLU A 116 -21.48 10.92 -4.37
C GLU A 116 -20.48 11.79 -5.14
N ARG A 117 -20.94 13.00 -5.50
CA ARG A 117 -20.26 14.10 -6.22
C ARG A 117 -18.75 13.89 -6.49
N GLU A 118 -18.38 13.94 -7.77
CA GLU A 118 -17.00 13.85 -8.27
C GLU A 118 -16.14 15.06 -7.82
N GLU A 119 -15.70 15.04 -6.57
CA GLU A 119 -14.72 16.01 -6.08
C GLU A 119 -13.33 15.66 -6.60
N GLN A 120 -12.57 16.67 -7.03
CA GLN A 120 -11.26 16.50 -7.67
C GLN A 120 -10.29 15.65 -6.82
N TRP A 121 -10.32 15.78 -5.49
CA TRP A 121 -9.46 15.00 -4.60
C TRP A 121 -9.79 13.50 -4.57
N ARG A 122 -11.02 13.08 -4.87
CA ARG A 122 -11.41 11.65 -4.92
C ARG A 122 -10.74 10.89 -6.07
N LEU A 123 -10.21 11.60 -7.07
CA LEU A 123 -9.48 10.98 -8.19
C LEU A 123 -8.19 10.27 -7.75
N TRP A 124 -7.66 10.63 -6.58
CA TRP A 124 -6.45 10.05 -6.00
C TRP A 124 -6.73 8.94 -4.99
N ARG A 125 -8.01 8.58 -4.81
CA ARG A 125 -8.47 7.42 -4.06
C ARG A 125 -9.01 6.40 -5.06
N GLY A 126 -9.51 5.27 -4.60
CA GLY A 126 -10.14 4.38 -5.56
C GLY A 126 -9.16 3.53 -6.35
N PRO A 127 -9.69 2.81 -7.34
CA PRO A 127 -8.89 2.16 -8.37
C PRO A 127 -8.04 3.18 -9.16
N LYS A 128 -8.39 4.47 -9.09
CA LYS A 128 -7.71 5.59 -9.77
C LYS A 128 -6.45 6.07 -9.04
N ARG A 129 -6.20 5.64 -7.78
CA ARG A 129 -5.03 6.05 -6.97
C ARG A 129 -3.67 5.58 -7.52
N GLY A 130 -3.66 4.73 -8.54
CA GLY A 130 -2.46 4.06 -9.04
C GLY A 130 -2.02 2.90 -8.14
N LYS A 131 -1.19 2.00 -8.66
CA LYS A 131 -0.67 0.87 -7.87
C LYS A 131 0.45 1.36 -6.97
N ARG A 132 0.34 1.07 -5.68
CA ARG A 132 1.39 1.32 -4.69
C ARG A 132 1.54 0.14 -3.74
N ILE A 133 2.74 -0.06 -3.24
CA ILE A 133 3.08 -1.14 -2.33
C ILE A 133 3.96 -0.56 -1.22
N LEU A 134 3.68 -0.95 0.02
CA LEU A 134 4.57 -0.74 1.15
C LEU A 134 5.60 -1.88 1.19
N LEU A 135 6.84 -1.58 0.83
CA LEU A 135 7.96 -2.52 0.90
C LEU A 135 8.41 -2.68 2.36
N ALA A 136 8.15 -3.86 2.94
CA ALA A 136 8.58 -4.23 4.28
C ALA A 136 9.92 -4.99 4.20
N THR A 137 11.02 -4.31 4.48
CA THR A 137 12.37 -4.87 4.43
C THR A 137 12.80 -5.35 5.81
N VAL A 138 12.98 -6.67 5.94
CA VAL A 138 13.44 -7.34 7.15
C VAL A 138 14.96 -7.48 7.13
N GLN A 139 15.59 -7.18 8.26
CA GLN A 139 17.03 -7.32 8.49
C GLN A 139 17.35 -8.51 9.39
N ASP A 140 18.62 -8.92 9.45
CA ASP A 140 19.08 -10.09 10.24
C ASP A 140 18.88 -9.91 11.76
N ASP A 141 18.79 -8.67 12.24
CA ASP A 141 18.51 -8.32 13.64
C ASP A 141 17.00 -8.27 13.97
N SER A 142 16.15 -8.72 13.04
CA SER A 142 14.68 -8.64 13.10
C SER A 142 14.09 -7.23 13.02
N THR A 143 14.89 -6.21 12.68
CA THR A 143 14.37 -4.89 12.35
C THR A 143 13.57 -4.95 11.04
N VAL A 144 12.38 -4.35 11.04
CA VAL A 144 11.54 -4.19 9.84
C VAL A 144 11.48 -2.71 9.47
N THR A 145 11.84 -2.39 8.24
CA THR A 145 11.78 -1.02 7.70
C THR A 145 10.76 -0.95 6.56
N TYR A 146 10.06 0.16 6.45
CA TYR A 146 8.96 0.33 5.50
C TYR A 146 9.25 1.46 4.51
N TYR A 147 9.09 1.18 3.22
CA TYR A 147 9.27 2.16 2.15
C TYR A 147 8.10 2.11 1.18
N TRP A 148 7.68 3.27 0.66
CA TRP A 148 6.72 3.31 -0.42
C TRP A 148 7.37 3.05 -1.77
N ILE A 149 6.75 2.19 -2.57
CA ILE A 149 7.06 2.00 -3.98
C ILE A 149 5.78 2.19 -4.78
N PHE A 150 5.89 2.91 -5.89
CA PHE A 150 4.79 3.21 -6.80
C PHE A 150 5.06 2.60 -8.17
N ASP A 151 3.99 2.20 -8.85
CA ASP A 151 4.06 1.82 -10.26
C ASP A 151 4.14 3.09 -11.12
N GLY A 152 5.30 3.30 -11.74
CA GLY A 152 5.57 4.45 -12.60
C GLY A 152 6.34 5.59 -11.92
N LEU A 153 6.56 6.65 -12.72
CA LEU A 153 7.47 7.74 -12.38
C LEU A 153 6.68 8.91 -11.78
N VAL A 154 6.63 9.00 -10.46
CA VAL A 154 6.15 10.21 -9.76
C VAL A 154 7.17 11.31 -10.03
N LYS A 155 6.78 12.39 -10.74
CA LYS A 155 7.70 13.49 -11.06
C LYS A 155 8.23 14.11 -9.76
N PRO A 156 9.55 14.09 -9.49
CA PRO A 156 10.10 14.80 -8.35
C PRO A 156 9.83 16.29 -8.51
N ARG A 157 9.19 16.90 -7.52
CA ARG A 157 9.04 18.36 -7.50
C ARG A 157 10.26 18.95 -6.83
N GLN A 158 10.88 19.92 -7.50
CA GLN A 158 11.81 20.83 -6.83
C GLN A 158 11.00 21.66 -5.84
N ASN A 159 11.46 21.66 -4.59
CA ASN A 159 10.97 22.56 -3.54
C ASN A 159 11.31 24.01 -3.86
#